data_AF-A0A0C9TK65-F1
#
_entry.id   AF-A0A0C9TK65-F1
#
_cell.length_a   1.000
_cell.length_b   1.000
_cell.length_c   1.000
_cell.angle_alpha   90.00
_cell.angle_beta   90.00
_cell.angle_gamma   90.00
#
_symmetry.space_group_name_H-M   'P 1'
#
loop_
_entity.id
_entity.type
_entity.pdbx_description
1 polymer ?
#
loop_
_entity_poly.entity_id
_entity_poly.type
_entity_poly.pdbx_seq_one_letter_code
_entity_poly.pdbx_strand_id
1 'polypeptide(L)'
;MGRHWLTSRHPYDIEIGRLVAFPNLMSLLVEIVDANSGIDEASTYNAPPKFKKSAEHLIRTTDSTVVKLSENKPPSVKKVKTGVKVKTEPSESTVSSGSGFPPRTKDTVKPRSAYRKEDLPGFILSDPQGRWHKKFLPTLILLLGSVSNPFDLHETSLLQFAQSTFHIIYPEVRDFTITSAGPIVAKILQRFCEWRSNFGSTAIALILDFMAHDKTRDPIEVATAMLEDRRFLYEDMQFPQKHEIYRSTFIVTLLGSVHLNAIQGHATVPTLKTDELAHSGMQGAVGMCSAAVERALTLIQKGHIDVNKSLKSIKGGKLSITLPKSLNKYTGKQSSTPYIFSDQLWGRAVRSYAHSISTRGNEYIHDIVQLARETVQGTGVLPLSTDVGSDEPEELDERAYL
;
A
#
# COMPACT_ATOMS: atom_id res chain seq x y z
N MET A 1 21.10 -27.92 22.58
CA MET A 1 19.89 -28.76 22.78
C MET A 1 18.69 -28.01 22.21
N GLY A 2 17.64 -28.69 21.74
CA GLY A 2 16.40 -28.05 21.28
C GLY A 2 16.24 -27.89 19.76
N ARG A 3 16.07 -29.00 19.02
CA ARG A 3 15.44 -29.01 17.68
C ARG A 3 14.53 -30.24 17.57
N HIS A 4 13.32 -30.14 18.13
CA HIS A 4 12.33 -31.24 18.14
C HIS A 4 10.86 -30.77 18.12
N TRP A 5 10.60 -29.50 17.82
CA TRP A 5 9.31 -28.83 18.03
C TRP A 5 8.21 -29.14 16.98
N LEU A 6 8.49 -29.98 15.97
CA LEU A 6 7.55 -30.35 14.90
C LEU A 6 7.25 -31.86 14.83
N THR A 7 7.81 -32.69 15.72
CA THR A 7 7.71 -34.17 15.58
C THR A 7 6.48 -34.80 16.25
N SER A 8 5.58 -34.02 16.83
CA SER A 8 4.37 -34.52 17.51
C SER A 8 3.29 -34.92 16.50
N ARG A 9 3.40 -36.13 15.95
CA ARG A 9 2.34 -36.77 15.16
C ARG A 9 1.06 -36.95 16.01
N HIS A 10 0.14 -36.00 15.92
CA HIS A 10 -1.26 -36.18 16.28
C HIS A 10 -2.06 -36.46 15.00
N PRO A 11 -3.10 -37.32 15.00
CA PRO A 11 -3.81 -37.75 13.79
C PRO A 11 -4.79 -36.71 13.24
N TYR A 12 -4.40 -35.44 13.29
CA TYR A 12 -4.98 -34.38 12.49
C TYR A 12 -3.92 -33.95 11.50
N ASP A 13 -3.96 -34.53 10.29
CA ASP A 13 -3.39 -33.87 9.13
C ASP A 13 -4.09 -32.52 8.99
N ILE A 14 -3.40 -31.45 9.41
CA ILE A 14 -3.88 -30.09 9.19
C ILE A 14 -3.77 -29.86 7.69
N GLU A 15 -4.89 -29.95 6.98
CA GLU A 15 -5.03 -29.47 5.60
C GLU A 15 -4.70 -27.97 5.57
N ILE A 16 -3.42 -27.61 5.45
CA ILE A 16 -3.00 -26.21 5.20
C ILE A 16 -3.57 -25.74 3.85
N GLY A 17 -3.85 -26.68 2.93
CA GLY A 17 -4.68 -26.48 1.73
C GLY A 17 -6.16 -26.14 1.99
N ARG A 18 -6.61 -26.00 3.25
CA ARG A 18 -7.92 -25.46 3.63
C ARG A 18 -7.83 -24.29 4.60
N LEU A 19 -7.00 -23.30 4.26
CA LEU A 19 -7.45 -21.92 4.41
C LEU A 19 -8.76 -21.76 3.62
N VAL A 20 -9.90 -21.79 4.31
CA VAL A 20 -11.22 -21.64 3.68
C VAL A 20 -11.34 -20.19 3.20
N ALA A 21 -10.97 -19.98 1.93
CA ALA A 21 -10.92 -18.66 1.32
C ALA A 21 -12.27 -17.94 1.52
N PHE A 22 -12.27 -16.87 2.31
CA PHE A 22 -13.42 -15.98 2.42
C PHE A 22 -13.82 -15.50 1.01
N PRO A 23 -15.04 -15.82 0.51
CA PRO A 23 -15.49 -15.36 -0.81
C PRO A 23 -15.61 -13.83 -0.92
N ASN A 24 -15.36 -13.12 0.18
CA ASN A 24 -15.39 -11.67 0.32
C ASN A 24 -14.24 -11.14 1.21
N LEU A 25 -13.00 -11.63 1.06
CA LEU A 25 -11.83 -10.87 1.57
C LEU A 25 -11.83 -9.43 0.98
N MET A 26 -12.39 -9.28 -0.23
CA MET A 26 -12.71 -8.02 -0.91
C MET A 26 -13.67 -7.08 -0.16
N SER A 27 -14.47 -7.57 0.80
CA SER A 27 -15.30 -6.71 1.65
C SER A 27 -14.64 -6.34 2.99
N LEU A 28 -13.48 -6.92 3.32
CA LEU A 28 -12.72 -6.61 4.53
C LEU A 28 -11.94 -5.31 4.32
N LEU A 29 -12.64 -4.17 4.33
CA LEU A 29 -12.04 -2.85 4.06
C LEU A 29 -11.20 -2.40 5.27
N VAL A 30 -9.94 -2.85 5.30
CA VAL A 30 -8.97 -2.61 6.38
C VAL A 30 -8.58 -1.14 6.45
N GLU A 31 -9.27 -0.39 7.30
CA GLU A 31 -8.83 0.95 7.71
C GLU A 31 -7.72 0.83 8.75
N ILE A 32 -6.47 0.99 8.29
CA ILE A 32 -5.37 1.46 9.14
C ILE A 32 -5.66 2.93 9.46
N VAL A 33 -6.16 3.19 10.66
CA VAL A 33 -6.57 4.54 11.10
C VAL A 33 -5.34 5.38 11.47
N ASP A 34 -4.62 5.89 10.46
CA ASP A 34 -3.52 6.82 10.69
C ASP A 34 -4.06 8.24 10.92
N ALA A 35 -4.27 8.56 12.20
CA ALA A 35 -4.99 9.75 12.67
C ALA A 35 -4.22 11.08 12.53
N ASN A 36 -3.47 11.26 11.43
CA ASN A 36 -2.60 12.42 11.16
C ASN A 36 -2.89 13.11 9.80
N SER A 37 -3.91 12.71 9.05
CA SER A 37 -4.35 13.38 7.80
C SER A 37 -5.19 14.65 8.02
N GLY A 38 -5.35 15.11 9.27
CA GLY A 38 -6.09 16.33 9.60
C GLY A 38 -5.33 17.60 9.22
N ILE A 39 -5.76 18.22 8.12
CA ILE A 39 -5.53 19.64 7.79
C ILE A 39 -6.93 20.28 7.69
N ASP A 40 -7.07 21.50 8.17
CA ASP A 40 -8.36 22.13 8.44
C ASP A 40 -9.24 22.31 7.18
N GLU A 41 -10.43 21.70 7.18
CA GLU A 41 -11.46 21.93 6.17
C GLU A 41 -12.69 22.61 6.81
N ALA A 42 -12.63 23.95 6.87
CA ALA A 42 -13.78 24.77 7.22
C ALA A 42 -14.59 25.06 5.95
N SER A 43 -15.69 24.34 5.77
CA SER A 43 -16.66 24.55 4.68
C SER A 43 -18.09 24.55 5.22
N THR A 44 -18.98 25.34 4.61
CA THR A 44 -20.22 25.79 5.25
C THR A 44 -21.47 25.47 4.42
N TYR A 45 -22.56 25.09 5.10
CA TYR A 45 -23.89 24.78 4.54
C TYR A 45 -23.95 23.45 3.74
N ASN A 46 -25.08 22.74 3.62
CA ASN A 46 -26.48 23.02 3.99
C ASN A 46 -27.12 21.90 4.84
N ALA A 47 -28.27 22.16 5.46
CA ALA A 47 -29.04 21.19 6.25
C ALA A 47 -30.45 20.94 5.67
N PRO A 48 -30.96 19.70 5.76
CA PRO A 48 -32.40 19.42 5.71
C PRO A 48 -32.86 18.64 6.98
N PRO A 49 -34.15 18.25 7.13
CA PRO A 49 -35.09 18.94 7.98
C PRO A 49 -35.30 18.31 9.38
N LYS A 50 -35.87 19.11 10.29
CA LYS A 50 -36.12 18.72 11.69
C LYS A 50 -37.32 17.78 11.81
N PHE A 51 -37.13 16.60 12.40
CA PHE A 51 -38.23 15.83 13.00
C PHE A 51 -38.31 16.07 14.51
N LYS A 52 -39.52 16.33 15.02
CA LYS A 52 -39.80 16.44 16.46
C LYS A 52 -40.00 15.04 17.06
N LYS A 53 -39.39 14.77 18.22
CA LYS A 53 -39.99 13.93 19.27
C LYS A 53 -39.87 14.65 20.61
N SER A 54 -40.87 14.41 21.47
CA SER A 54 -41.08 15.09 22.74
C SER A 54 -40.24 14.50 23.88
N ALA A 55 -40.17 15.24 24.99
CA ALA A 55 -39.47 14.82 26.19
C ALA A 55 -40.25 13.76 26.99
N GLU A 56 -39.52 13.01 27.82
CA GLU A 56 -39.97 12.60 29.15
C GLU A 56 -38.74 12.52 30.09
N HIS A 57 -38.93 12.24 31.38
CA HIS A 57 -38.25 13.00 32.45
C HIS A 57 -37.74 12.14 33.64
N LEU A 58 -36.82 12.69 34.46
CA LEU A 58 -36.38 12.18 35.79
C LEU A 58 -35.46 10.90 35.72
N ILE A 59 -34.57 10.54 36.66
CA ILE A 59 -34.23 11.02 38.04
C ILE A 59 -32.68 11.09 38.23
N ARG A 60 -32.22 12.05 39.07
CA ARG A 60 -31.08 12.04 40.05
C ARG A 60 -30.47 10.64 40.38
N THR A 61 -29.22 10.42 40.81
CA THR A 61 -28.15 11.23 41.47
C THR A 61 -26.76 10.63 41.03
N THR A 62 -25.53 10.77 41.56
CA THR A 62 -24.88 11.28 42.82
C THR A 62 -23.43 11.75 42.50
N ASP A 63 -22.72 12.29 43.51
CA ASP A 63 -21.40 12.94 43.43
C ASP A 63 -20.16 12.03 43.33
N SER A 64 -19.04 12.61 42.84
CA SER A 64 -17.69 12.35 43.38
C SER A 64 -16.72 13.51 43.12
N THR A 65 -15.84 13.75 44.10
CA THR A 65 -15.15 15.02 44.38
C THR A 65 -14.06 15.43 43.38
N VAL A 66 -13.91 16.75 43.16
CA VAL A 66 -12.79 17.36 42.41
C VAL A 66 -11.59 17.61 43.32
N VAL A 67 -10.38 17.23 42.87
CA VAL A 67 -9.12 17.77 43.38
C VAL A 67 -8.39 18.49 42.24
N LYS A 68 -8.22 19.81 42.36
CA LYS A 68 -7.41 20.60 41.43
C LYS A 68 -5.97 20.67 41.95
N LEU A 69 -5.03 20.11 41.19
CA LEU A 69 -3.61 20.47 41.31
C LEU A 69 -3.30 21.58 40.31
N SER A 70 -2.51 22.57 40.76
CA SER A 70 -2.19 23.79 40.03
C SER A 70 -0.71 23.81 39.67
N GLU A 71 -0.35 23.35 38.48
CA GLU A 71 1.02 23.46 37.98
C GLU A 71 1.28 24.83 37.34
N ASN A 72 2.35 25.50 37.78
CA ASN A 72 2.71 26.84 37.34
C ASN A 72 3.41 26.82 35.97
N LYS A 73 2.89 27.60 35.02
CA LYS A 73 3.43 27.70 33.66
C LYS A 73 4.42 28.88 33.56
N PRO A 74 5.72 28.65 33.26
CA PRO A 74 6.68 29.75 33.10
C PRO A 74 6.37 30.60 31.85
N PRO A 75 6.74 31.90 31.84
CA PRO A 75 6.29 32.85 30.82
C PRO A 75 6.98 32.67 29.46
N SER A 76 6.24 32.97 28.39
CA SER A 76 6.74 32.91 27.00
C SER A 76 7.68 34.08 26.67
N VAL A 77 8.89 33.76 26.19
CA VAL A 77 9.88 34.75 25.76
C VAL A 77 9.48 35.34 24.40
N LYS A 78 9.06 36.61 24.40
CA LYS A 78 8.79 37.39 23.19
C LYS A 78 10.10 37.60 22.41
N LYS A 79 10.27 36.97 21.25
CA LYS A 79 11.36 37.32 20.31
C LYS A 79 11.11 38.73 19.76
N VAL A 80 12.12 39.58 19.89
CA VAL A 80 12.12 40.97 19.39
C VAL A 80 12.16 40.99 17.87
N LYS A 81 11.46 41.97 17.27
CA LYS A 81 11.43 42.24 15.83
C LYS A 81 12.30 43.46 15.52
N THR A 82 13.33 43.29 14.70
CA THR A 82 14.24 44.36 14.26
C THR A 82 14.11 44.55 12.75
N GLY A 83 14.22 45.79 12.25
CA GLY A 83 14.26 46.09 10.80
C GLY A 83 15.68 45.97 10.22
N VAL A 84 16.05 46.59 9.09
CA VAL A 84 15.37 47.60 8.24
C VAL A 84 15.95 47.51 6.82
N LYS A 85 15.12 47.66 5.76
CA LYS A 85 15.42 48.22 4.40
C LYS A 85 14.28 47.82 3.42
N VAL A 86 13.94 48.61 2.39
CA VAL A 86 14.04 50.07 2.19
C VAL A 86 12.91 50.47 1.21
N LYS A 87 12.34 51.68 1.31
CA LYS A 87 11.35 52.16 0.33
C LYS A 87 12.05 52.86 -0.83
N THR A 88 11.72 52.51 -2.06
CA THR A 88 12.07 53.29 -3.25
C THR A 88 10.98 53.12 -4.32
N GLU A 89 10.16 54.15 -4.48
CA GLU A 89 9.44 54.43 -5.73
C GLU A 89 10.33 55.37 -6.56
N PRO A 90 10.12 55.45 -7.89
CA PRO A 90 9.37 56.64 -8.33
C PRO A 90 8.41 56.41 -9.51
N SER A 91 7.29 57.12 -9.41
CA SER A 91 6.57 57.85 -10.48
C SER A 91 5.98 57.13 -11.69
N GLU A 92 4.78 57.58 -12.04
CA GLU A 92 3.98 57.18 -13.21
C GLU A 92 4.51 57.77 -14.52
N SER A 93 4.19 57.11 -15.63
CA SER A 93 3.80 57.82 -16.86
C SER A 93 2.84 56.94 -17.67
N THR A 94 1.76 57.55 -18.18
CA THR A 94 0.64 56.84 -18.81
C THR A 94 0.54 57.18 -20.29
N VAL A 95 0.66 56.18 -21.15
CA VAL A 95 0.19 56.25 -22.55
C VAL A 95 -0.50 54.94 -22.90
N SER A 96 -1.66 55.03 -23.56
CA SER A 96 -2.46 53.89 -23.97
C SER A 96 -2.20 53.51 -25.43
N SER A 97 -2.15 52.20 -25.72
CA SER A 97 -2.48 51.63 -27.03
C SER A 97 -2.85 50.16 -26.86
N GLY A 98 -4.00 49.75 -27.40
CA GLY A 98 -4.58 48.43 -27.14
C GLY A 98 -4.18 47.36 -28.16
N SER A 99 -4.00 46.13 -27.68
CA SER A 99 -4.27 44.94 -28.48
C SER A 99 -5.01 43.92 -27.59
N GLY A 100 -6.12 43.40 -28.09
CA GLY A 100 -7.03 42.56 -27.31
C GLY A 100 -6.59 41.10 -27.27
N PHE A 101 -5.70 40.75 -26.34
CA PHE A 101 -5.51 39.37 -25.91
C PHE A 101 -5.99 39.20 -24.46
N PRO A 102 -6.74 38.12 -24.13
CA PRO A 102 -7.05 37.83 -22.74
C PRO A 102 -5.73 37.60 -21.98
N PRO A 103 -5.59 38.12 -20.74
CA PRO A 103 -4.38 37.91 -19.97
C PRO A 103 -4.19 36.41 -19.76
N ARG A 104 -3.07 35.86 -20.22
CA ARG A 104 -2.67 34.49 -19.84
C ARG A 104 -2.66 34.44 -18.31
N THR A 105 -3.57 33.65 -17.74
CA THR A 105 -3.46 33.24 -16.35
C THR A 105 -2.07 32.64 -16.18
N LYS A 106 -1.33 33.11 -15.18
CA LYS A 106 -0.15 32.37 -14.74
C LYS A 106 -0.69 31.11 -14.09
N ASP A 107 -0.75 30.03 -14.84
CA ASP A 107 -1.32 28.76 -14.39
C ASP A 107 -0.50 28.26 -13.20
N THR A 108 -1.02 28.54 -12.01
CA THR A 108 -0.40 28.22 -10.73
C THR A 108 -0.46 26.72 -10.54
N VAL A 109 0.64 26.05 -10.89
CA VAL A 109 0.85 24.61 -10.72
C VAL A 109 0.40 24.21 -9.32
N LYS A 110 -0.70 23.45 -9.25
CA LYS A 110 -1.26 22.99 -7.99
C LYS A 110 -0.30 21.97 -7.36
N PRO A 111 -0.12 21.94 -6.03
CA PRO A 111 0.61 20.85 -5.40
C PRO A 111 -0.11 19.53 -5.69
N ARG A 112 0.64 18.43 -5.86
CA ARG A 112 0.09 17.13 -6.33
C ARG A 112 -1.11 16.63 -5.51
N SER A 113 -1.16 16.92 -4.21
CA SER A 113 -2.25 16.57 -3.29
C SER A 113 -3.53 17.42 -3.44
N ALA A 114 -3.47 18.57 -4.11
CA ALA A 114 -4.64 19.42 -4.35
C ALA A 114 -5.46 18.95 -5.57
N TYR A 115 -4.88 18.21 -6.51
CA TYR A 115 -5.62 17.71 -7.68
C TYR A 115 -6.77 16.78 -7.27
N ARG A 116 -7.99 17.14 -7.69
CA ARG A 116 -9.22 16.35 -7.52
C ARG A 116 -9.48 15.52 -8.78
N LYS A 117 -10.62 14.83 -8.88
CA LYS A 117 -10.94 14.02 -10.07
C LYS A 117 -11.26 14.94 -11.25
N GLU A 118 -11.93 16.04 -10.94
CA GLU A 118 -12.47 17.08 -11.82
C GLU A 118 -11.37 17.89 -12.53
N ASP A 119 -10.12 17.80 -12.06
CA ASP A 119 -8.94 18.35 -12.72
C ASP A 119 -8.42 17.48 -13.89
N LEU A 120 -8.90 16.25 -14.07
CA LEU A 120 -8.51 15.41 -15.21
C LEU A 120 -9.08 15.99 -16.53
N PRO A 121 -8.38 15.84 -17.67
CA PRO A 121 -8.88 16.30 -18.97
C PRO A 121 -10.28 15.78 -19.29
N GLY A 122 -11.12 16.66 -19.87
CA GLY A 122 -12.55 16.39 -20.08
C GLY A 122 -12.84 15.11 -20.88
N PHE A 123 -12.00 14.75 -21.85
CA PHE A 123 -12.15 13.50 -22.62
C PHE A 123 -11.91 12.23 -21.78
N ILE A 124 -11.19 12.32 -20.65
CA ILE A 124 -11.05 11.22 -19.68
C ILE A 124 -12.28 11.15 -18.76
N LEU A 125 -12.82 12.31 -18.36
CA LEU A 125 -14.00 12.40 -17.51
C LEU A 125 -15.29 11.98 -18.21
N SER A 126 -15.40 12.25 -19.51
CA SER A 126 -16.54 11.92 -20.36
C SER A 126 -16.40 10.59 -21.10
N ASP A 127 -15.33 9.81 -20.85
CA ASP A 127 -15.06 8.52 -21.52
C ASP A 127 -16.09 7.45 -21.10
N PRO A 128 -17.08 7.09 -21.95
CA PRO A 128 -18.18 6.22 -21.56
C PRO A 128 -17.73 4.77 -21.33
N GLN A 129 -16.58 4.39 -21.90
CA GLN A 129 -15.97 3.09 -21.67
C GLN A 129 -15.29 3.01 -20.30
N GLY A 130 -14.85 4.15 -19.74
CA GLY A 130 -14.11 4.23 -18.49
C GLY A 130 -12.69 3.65 -18.58
N ARG A 131 -12.02 3.81 -19.73
CA ARG A 131 -10.69 3.24 -20.02
C ARG A 131 -9.63 3.67 -19.00
N TRP A 132 -9.76 4.86 -18.40
CA TRP A 132 -8.87 5.32 -17.33
C TRP A 132 -8.77 4.32 -16.17
N HIS A 133 -9.93 3.88 -15.65
CA HIS A 133 -9.99 2.95 -14.52
C HIS A 133 -9.85 1.49 -14.96
N LYS A 134 -10.36 1.13 -16.15
CA LYS A 134 -10.41 -0.26 -16.63
C LYS A 134 -9.18 -0.72 -17.40
N LYS A 135 -8.43 0.20 -18.03
CA LYS A 135 -7.27 -0.08 -18.88
C LYS A 135 -6.00 0.66 -18.41
N PHE A 136 -6.05 1.98 -18.28
CA PHE A 136 -4.87 2.81 -18.09
C PHE A 136 -4.20 2.60 -16.73
N LEU A 137 -4.94 2.76 -15.63
CA LEU A 137 -4.39 2.53 -14.29
C LEU A 137 -3.95 1.06 -14.07
N PRO A 138 -4.72 0.01 -14.46
CA PRO A 138 -4.25 -1.38 -14.40
C PRO A 138 -2.94 -1.64 -15.14
N THR A 139 -2.75 -1.06 -16.33
CA THR A 139 -1.51 -1.23 -17.12
C THR A 139 -0.31 -0.56 -16.44
N LEU A 140 -0.50 0.62 -15.83
CA LEU A 140 0.55 1.29 -15.08
C LEU A 140 0.88 0.60 -13.75
N ILE A 141 -0.08 -0.09 -13.13
CA ILE A 141 0.16 -0.92 -11.94
C ILE A 141 0.96 -2.18 -12.31
N LEU A 142 0.69 -2.78 -13.48
CA LEU A 142 1.49 -3.89 -14.02
C LEU A 142 2.95 -3.47 -14.23
N LEU A 143 3.18 -2.34 -14.90
CA LEU A 143 4.51 -1.76 -15.12
C LEU A 143 5.23 -1.34 -13.82
N LEU A 144 4.49 -1.09 -12.74
CA LEU A 144 5.06 -0.86 -11.40
C LEU A 144 5.34 -2.17 -10.66
N GLY A 145 4.59 -3.24 -10.95
CA GLY A 145 4.86 -4.60 -10.46
C GLY A 145 6.11 -5.23 -11.08
N SER A 146 6.54 -4.76 -12.25
CA SER A 146 7.72 -5.26 -12.96
C SER A 146 9.05 -4.57 -12.64
N VAL A 147 9.05 -3.47 -11.87
CA VAL A 147 10.31 -2.81 -11.46
C VAL A 147 10.84 -3.35 -10.14
N SER A 148 12.15 -3.54 -10.03
CA SER A 148 12.79 -4.11 -8.84
C SER A 148 12.65 -3.24 -7.57
N ASN A 149 12.30 -1.95 -7.72
CA ASN A 149 11.81 -1.12 -6.62
C ASN A 149 10.44 -0.49 -6.94
N PRO A 150 9.32 -1.13 -6.59
CA PRO A 150 7.98 -0.57 -6.78
C PRO A 150 7.69 0.68 -5.92
N PHE A 151 8.55 1.08 -4.98
CA PHE A 151 8.40 2.35 -4.27
C PHE A 151 9.00 3.56 -5.03
N ASP A 152 10.18 3.39 -5.63
CA ASP A 152 10.93 4.47 -6.28
C ASP A 152 10.98 4.24 -7.80
N LEU A 153 10.02 4.83 -8.50
CA LEU A 153 9.98 4.85 -9.96
C LEU A 153 10.41 6.25 -10.43
N HIS A 154 11.56 6.31 -11.10
CA HIS A 154 12.12 7.56 -11.61
C HIS A 154 11.13 8.31 -12.54
N GLU A 155 11.08 9.64 -12.43
CA GLU A 155 10.03 10.44 -13.06
C GLU A 155 10.03 10.34 -14.60
N THR A 156 11.20 10.18 -15.23
CA THR A 156 11.29 9.94 -16.68
C THR A 156 10.65 8.62 -17.09
N SER A 157 10.87 7.55 -16.32
CA SER A 157 10.29 6.22 -16.57
C SER A 157 8.78 6.24 -16.34
N LEU A 158 8.31 6.92 -15.29
CA LEU A 158 6.89 7.17 -15.04
C LEU A 158 6.22 7.90 -16.21
N LEU A 159 6.85 8.97 -16.73
CA LEU A 159 6.32 9.71 -17.89
C LEU A 159 6.34 8.85 -19.17
N GLN A 160 7.41 8.10 -19.43
CA GLN A 160 7.52 7.20 -20.58
C GLN A 160 6.44 6.10 -20.54
N PHE A 161 6.24 5.48 -19.38
CA PHE A 161 5.21 4.47 -19.17
C PHE A 161 3.81 5.07 -19.34
N ALA A 162 3.55 6.23 -18.72
CA ALA A 162 2.28 6.95 -18.83
C ALA A 162 1.97 7.32 -20.29
N GLN A 163 2.87 8.00 -20.99
CA GLN A 163 2.66 8.47 -22.36
C GLN A 163 2.46 7.31 -23.35
N SER A 164 3.31 6.28 -23.28
CA SER A 164 3.20 5.10 -24.17
C SER A 164 1.87 4.36 -23.96
N THR A 165 1.48 4.18 -22.69
CA THR A 165 0.19 3.55 -22.32
C THR A 165 -1.00 4.43 -22.75
N PHE A 166 -0.85 5.76 -22.67
CA PHE A 166 -1.89 6.72 -23.05
C PHE A 166 -2.17 6.70 -24.55
N HIS A 167 -1.15 6.70 -25.40
CA HIS A 167 -1.31 6.68 -26.86
C HIS A 167 -2.02 5.42 -27.38
N ILE A 168 -1.84 4.27 -26.72
CA ILE A 168 -2.53 3.03 -27.05
C ILE A 168 -4.00 3.06 -26.62
N ILE A 169 -4.30 3.63 -25.45
CA ILE A 169 -5.63 3.58 -24.84
C ILE A 169 -6.53 4.74 -25.30
N TYR A 170 -5.95 5.89 -25.60
CA TYR A 170 -6.60 7.10 -26.09
C TYR A 170 -6.04 7.51 -27.48
N PRO A 171 -6.14 6.63 -28.51
CA PRO A 171 -5.58 6.88 -29.84
C PRO A 171 -6.26 8.03 -30.60
N GLU A 172 -7.37 8.58 -30.08
CA GLU A 172 -8.06 9.76 -30.59
C GLU A 172 -7.42 11.11 -30.19
N VAL A 173 -6.48 11.11 -29.23
CA VAL A 173 -5.80 12.32 -28.70
C VAL A 173 -4.29 12.13 -28.63
N ARG A 174 -3.69 11.61 -29.70
CA ARG A 174 -2.24 11.30 -29.81
C ARG A 174 -1.31 12.50 -29.60
N ASP A 175 -1.78 13.71 -29.85
CA ASP A 175 -1.01 14.94 -29.66
C ASP A 175 -0.99 15.41 -28.19
N PHE A 176 -1.76 14.76 -27.30
CA PHE A 176 -1.83 15.12 -25.89
C PHE A 176 -0.58 14.63 -25.13
N THR A 177 0.27 15.56 -24.71
CA THR A 177 1.46 15.28 -23.90
C THR A 177 1.15 15.35 -22.40
N ILE A 178 1.48 14.29 -21.65
CA ILE A 178 1.40 14.21 -20.19
C ILE A 178 2.59 14.96 -19.58
N THR A 179 2.31 15.88 -18.65
CA THR A 179 3.32 16.67 -17.95
C THR A 179 3.57 16.14 -16.52
N SER A 180 4.81 16.20 -16.04
CA SER A 180 5.19 15.78 -14.68
C SER A 180 4.39 16.48 -13.58
N ALA A 181 4.09 17.76 -13.77
CA ALA A 181 3.28 18.57 -12.85
C ALA A 181 1.76 18.35 -12.99
N GLY A 182 1.30 17.58 -13.99
CA GLY A 182 -0.10 17.51 -14.39
C GLY A 182 -1.00 16.64 -13.50
N PRO A 183 -2.33 16.82 -13.63
CA PRO A 183 -3.34 16.07 -12.86
C PRO A 183 -3.28 14.55 -13.11
N ILE A 184 -2.92 14.14 -14.33
CA ILE A 184 -2.71 12.73 -14.69
C ILE A 184 -1.61 12.09 -13.83
N VAL A 185 -0.42 12.71 -13.77
CA VAL A 185 0.70 12.19 -12.97
C VAL A 185 0.36 12.21 -11.49
N ALA A 186 -0.31 13.25 -10.99
CA ALA A 186 -0.80 13.30 -9.61
C ALA A 186 -1.75 12.13 -9.28
N LYS A 187 -2.66 11.75 -10.20
CA LYS A 187 -3.59 10.63 -9.99
C LYS A 187 -2.95 9.25 -10.18
N ILE A 188 -1.96 9.10 -11.06
CA ILE A 188 -1.15 7.87 -11.14
C ILE A 188 -0.39 7.67 -9.83
N LEU A 189 0.30 8.70 -9.33
CA LEU A 189 1.04 8.64 -8.06
C LEU A 189 0.11 8.37 -6.86
N GLN A 190 -1.09 8.95 -6.82
CA GLN A 190 -2.10 8.61 -5.81
C GLN A 190 -2.44 7.11 -5.87
N ARG A 191 -2.74 6.58 -7.06
CA ARG A 191 -3.09 5.17 -7.24
C ARG A 191 -1.94 4.22 -6.90
N PHE A 192 -0.70 4.62 -7.15
CA PHE A 192 0.49 3.86 -6.75
C PHE A 192 0.65 3.80 -5.22
N CYS A 193 0.37 4.90 -4.50
CA CYS A 193 0.35 4.90 -3.04
C CYS A 193 -0.77 4.03 -2.46
N GLU A 194 -1.97 4.03 -3.07
CA GLU A 194 -3.06 3.11 -2.71
C GLU A 194 -2.62 1.64 -2.90
N TRP A 195 -2.11 1.29 -4.08
CA TRP A 195 -1.68 -0.08 -4.40
C TRP A 195 -0.56 -0.59 -3.47
N ARG A 196 0.46 0.23 -3.18
CA ARG A 196 1.52 -0.09 -2.20
C ARG A 196 0.94 -0.32 -0.79
N SER A 197 0.02 0.53 -0.37
CA SER A 197 -0.59 0.45 0.97
C SER A 197 -1.42 -0.83 1.14
N ASN A 198 -2.09 -1.28 0.08
CA ASN A 198 -2.92 -2.49 0.09
C ASN A 198 -2.13 -3.77 0.40
N PHE A 199 -0.86 -3.91 -0.03
CA PHE A 199 -0.04 -5.04 0.44
C PHE A 199 0.16 -4.99 1.95
N GLY A 200 0.51 -3.82 2.47
CA GLY A 200 0.81 -3.61 3.89
C GLY A 200 -0.40 -3.74 4.82
N SER A 201 -1.63 -3.61 4.33
CA SER A 201 -2.86 -3.89 5.09
C SER A 201 -3.35 -5.33 4.91
N THR A 202 -3.43 -5.83 3.66
CA THR A 202 -3.89 -7.19 3.38
C THR A 202 -2.96 -8.25 3.96
N ALA A 203 -1.63 -8.05 3.95
CA ALA A 203 -0.71 -8.99 4.60
C ALA A 203 -0.95 -9.12 6.11
N ILE A 204 -1.29 -8.02 6.80
CA ILE A 204 -1.64 -8.09 8.23
C ILE A 204 -2.98 -8.82 8.40
N ALA A 205 -3.97 -8.58 7.53
CA ALA A 205 -5.25 -9.30 7.59
C ALA A 205 -5.08 -10.81 7.39
N LEU A 206 -4.30 -11.24 6.40
CA LEU A 206 -4.02 -12.67 6.12
C LEU A 206 -3.31 -13.36 7.29
N ILE A 207 -2.30 -12.71 7.89
CA ILE A 207 -1.58 -13.28 9.04
C ILE A 207 -2.47 -13.28 10.30
N LEU A 208 -3.28 -12.25 10.53
CA LEU A 208 -4.25 -12.24 11.65
C LEU A 208 -5.32 -13.33 11.51
N ASP A 209 -5.79 -13.59 10.30
CA ASP A 209 -6.76 -14.66 10.02
C ASP A 209 -6.15 -16.05 10.23
N PHE A 210 -4.95 -16.30 9.71
CA PHE A 210 -4.19 -17.53 9.99
C PHE A 210 -3.99 -17.77 11.49
N MET A 211 -3.58 -16.73 12.24
CA MET A 211 -3.42 -16.81 13.70
C MET A 211 -4.77 -16.93 14.45
N ALA A 212 -5.91 -16.63 13.81
CA ALA A 212 -7.23 -16.84 14.41
C ALA A 212 -7.70 -18.30 14.37
N HIS A 213 -7.17 -19.09 13.43
CA HIS A 213 -7.51 -20.50 13.24
C HIS A 213 -6.80 -21.41 14.25
N ASP A 214 -5.57 -21.08 14.66
CA ASP A 214 -4.86 -21.80 15.73
C ASP A 214 -4.79 -20.99 17.02
N LYS A 215 -5.62 -21.38 18.00
CA LYS A 215 -5.71 -20.76 19.33
C LYS A 215 -4.90 -21.51 20.40
N THR A 216 -4.10 -22.50 20.00
CA THR A 216 -3.34 -23.37 20.91
C THR A 216 -1.89 -22.93 21.07
N ARG A 217 -1.32 -22.27 20.06
CA ARG A 217 0.04 -21.72 20.06
C ARG A 217 0.01 -20.21 20.34
N ASP A 218 1.07 -19.68 20.93
CA ASP A 218 1.21 -18.24 21.11
C ASP A 218 1.57 -17.54 19.78
N PRO A 219 0.91 -16.43 19.39
CA PRO A 219 1.19 -15.77 18.11
C PRO A 219 2.60 -15.15 17.99
N ILE A 220 3.30 -14.82 19.09
CA ILE A 220 4.70 -14.34 19.05
C ILE A 220 5.64 -15.51 18.79
N GLU A 221 5.39 -16.67 19.39
CA GLU A 221 6.12 -17.91 19.09
C GLU A 221 5.93 -18.33 17.62
N VAL A 222 4.68 -18.38 17.13
CA VAL A 222 4.39 -18.72 15.73
C VAL A 222 5.00 -17.72 14.76
N ALA A 223 4.87 -16.41 15.02
CA ALA A 223 5.48 -15.38 14.17
C ALA A 223 7.02 -15.47 14.16
N THR A 224 7.63 -15.85 15.29
CA THR A 224 9.07 -16.07 15.37
C THR A 224 9.51 -17.28 14.57
N ALA A 225 8.82 -18.41 14.71
CA ALA A 225 9.11 -19.63 13.94
C ALA A 225 8.87 -19.45 12.43
N MET A 226 7.94 -18.59 12.02
CA MET A 226 7.74 -18.25 10.59
C MET A 226 8.83 -17.33 10.03
N LEU A 227 9.44 -16.48 10.86
CA LEU A 227 10.54 -15.59 10.47
C LEU A 227 11.91 -16.30 10.48
N GLU A 228 12.11 -17.29 11.34
CA GLU A 228 13.28 -18.17 11.32
C GLU A 228 13.43 -18.84 9.94
N ASP A 229 14.64 -18.81 9.38
CA ASP A 229 14.99 -19.26 8.02
C ASP A 229 14.09 -18.68 6.89
N ARG A 230 13.32 -17.62 7.18
CA ARG A 230 12.29 -17.04 6.30
C ARG A 230 11.24 -18.06 5.83
N ARG A 231 10.91 -19.03 6.69
CA ARG A 231 9.95 -20.14 6.42
C ARG A 231 8.63 -19.68 5.80
N PHE A 232 8.14 -18.49 6.15
CA PHE A 232 6.92 -17.90 5.59
C PHE A 232 6.90 -17.76 4.05
N LEU A 233 8.05 -17.89 3.36
CA LEU A 233 8.15 -17.84 1.89
C LEU A 233 7.83 -19.19 1.22
N TYR A 234 8.02 -20.31 1.91
CA TYR A 234 7.97 -21.66 1.32
C TYR A 234 6.55 -22.25 1.32
N GLU A 235 6.27 -23.11 0.34
CA GLU A 235 4.99 -23.85 0.25
C GLU A 235 4.77 -24.72 1.50
N ASP A 236 5.75 -25.58 1.84
CA ASP A 236 5.82 -26.24 3.16
C ASP A 236 6.75 -25.46 4.12
N MET A 237 6.17 -24.87 5.17
CA MET A 237 6.91 -24.16 6.23
C MET A 237 7.61 -25.08 7.23
N GLN A 238 7.24 -26.36 7.28
CA GLN A 238 7.83 -27.39 8.15
C GLN A 238 9.07 -28.01 7.48
N PHE A 239 8.93 -28.37 6.20
CA PHE A 239 9.95 -29.07 5.39
C PHE A 239 10.39 -28.28 4.12
N PRO A 240 10.86 -27.03 4.27
CA PRO A 240 11.04 -26.08 3.16
C PRO A 240 12.02 -26.57 2.08
N GLN A 241 11.56 -26.64 0.82
CA GLN A 241 12.38 -26.97 -0.34
C GLN A 241 12.84 -25.71 -1.11
N LYS A 242 14.09 -25.65 -1.57
CA LYS A 242 14.62 -24.47 -2.30
C LYS A 242 13.84 -24.14 -3.59
N HIS A 243 13.17 -25.12 -4.21
CA HIS A 243 12.33 -24.92 -5.39
C HIS A 243 10.89 -24.45 -5.08
N GLU A 244 10.47 -24.48 -3.81
CA GLU A 244 9.12 -24.10 -3.35
C GLU A 244 9.06 -22.70 -2.70
N ILE A 245 10.15 -21.94 -2.74
CA ILE A 245 10.19 -20.59 -2.16
C ILE A 245 9.34 -19.60 -2.97
N TYR A 246 8.79 -18.60 -2.29
CA TYR A 246 7.78 -17.67 -2.80
C TYR A 246 6.43 -18.31 -3.22
N ARG A 247 6.26 -19.63 -3.05
CA ARG A 247 5.00 -20.35 -3.33
C ARG A 247 4.07 -20.48 -2.12
N SER A 248 4.46 -20.00 -0.94
CA SER A 248 3.60 -20.08 0.26
C SER A 248 2.22 -19.46 0.05
N THR A 249 1.21 -20.00 0.74
CA THR A 249 -0.19 -19.55 0.64
C THR A 249 -0.32 -18.05 0.90
N PHE A 250 0.53 -17.46 1.76
CA PHE A 250 0.55 -16.03 2.02
C PHE A 250 1.02 -15.21 0.80
N ILE A 251 2.05 -15.66 0.09
CA ILE A 251 2.58 -14.96 -1.08
C ILE A 251 1.60 -15.06 -2.25
N VAL A 252 1.12 -16.25 -2.59
CA VAL A 252 0.20 -16.44 -3.74
C VAL A 252 -1.16 -15.78 -3.51
N THR A 253 -1.71 -15.86 -2.29
CA THR A 253 -2.98 -15.18 -1.95
C THR A 253 -2.84 -13.66 -1.99
N LEU A 254 -1.72 -13.12 -1.50
CA LEU A 254 -1.47 -11.67 -1.49
C LEU A 254 -1.20 -11.13 -2.90
N LEU A 255 -0.42 -11.85 -3.71
CA LEU A 255 -0.18 -11.52 -5.12
C LEU A 255 -1.49 -11.50 -5.91
N GLY A 256 -2.32 -12.53 -5.72
CA GLY A 256 -3.63 -12.64 -6.34
C GLY A 256 -4.60 -11.52 -5.94
N SER A 257 -4.86 -11.39 -4.63
CA SER A 257 -5.86 -10.45 -4.09
C SER A 257 -5.49 -8.98 -4.25
N VAL A 258 -4.20 -8.63 -4.22
CA VAL A 258 -3.74 -7.22 -4.33
C VAL A 258 -3.21 -6.87 -5.71
N HIS A 259 -2.34 -7.67 -6.33
CA HIS A 259 -1.73 -7.30 -7.61
C HIS A 259 -2.53 -7.78 -8.82
N LEU A 260 -2.83 -9.08 -8.95
CA LEU A 260 -3.53 -9.63 -10.12
C LEU A 260 -4.92 -8.99 -10.31
N ASN A 261 -5.63 -8.79 -9.20
CA ASN A 261 -6.86 -8.00 -9.11
C ASN A 261 -6.69 -6.54 -9.56
N ALA A 262 -5.62 -5.85 -9.14
CA ALA A 262 -5.37 -4.45 -9.51
C ALA A 262 -4.90 -4.25 -10.96
N ILE A 263 -4.31 -5.27 -11.59
CA ILE A 263 -3.97 -5.28 -13.03
C ILE A 263 -5.06 -5.92 -13.90
N GLN A 264 -6.21 -6.28 -13.32
CA GLN A 264 -7.29 -6.91 -14.06
C GLN A 264 -7.74 -6.01 -15.20
N GLY A 265 -7.72 -6.56 -16.42
CA GLY A 265 -8.15 -5.86 -17.61
C GLY A 265 -7.13 -4.85 -18.17
N HIS A 266 -5.84 -4.89 -17.83
CA HIS A 266 -4.80 -4.09 -18.51
C HIS A 266 -4.83 -4.16 -20.06
N ALA A 267 -4.08 -3.27 -20.72
CA ALA A 267 -4.00 -3.16 -22.17
C ALA A 267 -2.64 -3.60 -22.69
N THR A 268 -2.62 -4.27 -23.85
CA THR A 268 -1.41 -4.59 -24.59
C THR A 268 -0.73 -3.33 -25.10
N VAL A 269 0.45 -3.00 -24.58
CA VAL A 269 1.33 -1.91 -25.02
C VAL A 269 2.63 -2.53 -25.51
N PRO A 270 2.76 -2.84 -26.83
CA PRO A 270 3.89 -3.63 -27.35
C PRO A 270 5.27 -2.98 -27.10
N THR A 271 5.35 -1.65 -27.11
CA THR A 271 6.59 -0.90 -26.81
C THR A 271 7.07 -1.05 -25.37
N LEU A 272 6.22 -1.54 -24.47
CA LEU A 272 6.53 -1.81 -23.06
C LEU A 272 6.40 -3.30 -22.70
N LYS A 273 6.22 -4.20 -23.70
CA LYS A 273 6.14 -5.65 -23.52
C LYS A 273 5.13 -6.12 -22.45
N THR A 274 4.02 -5.40 -22.28
CA THR A 274 3.06 -5.65 -21.18
C THR A 274 2.59 -7.09 -21.07
N ASP A 275 2.48 -7.80 -22.18
CA ASP A 275 1.89 -9.14 -22.22
C ASP A 275 2.93 -10.18 -21.75
N GLU A 276 4.22 -9.93 -21.99
CA GLU A 276 5.34 -10.65 -21.36
C GLU A 276 5.39 -10.34 -19.86
N LEU A 277 5.21 -9.07 -19.47
CA LEU A 277 5.20 -8.66 -18.06
C LEU A 277 4.00 -9.26 -17.29
N ALA A 278 2.84 -9.38 -17.93
CA ALA A 278 1.64 -10.00 -17.38
C ALA A 278 1.74 -11.54 -17.26
N HIS A 279 2.72 -12.14 -17.93
CA HIS A 279 3.02 -13.56 -17.90
C HIS A 279 4.08 -13.87 -16.82
N SER A 280 5.25 -13.22 -16.88
CA SER A 280 6.41 -13.55 -16.03
C SER A 280 7.15 -12.35 -15.41
N GLY A 281 6.79 -11.11 -15.75
CA GLY A 281 7.51 -9.91 -15.27
C GLY A 281 6.95 -9.29 -13.99
N MET A 282 6.69 -10.07 -12.95
CA MET A 282 6.05 -9.60 -11.69
C MET A 282 6.96 -9.60 -10.45
N GLN A 283 8.29 -9.67 -10.62
CA GLN A 283 9.28 -9.77 -9.55
C GLN A 283 9.15 -8.67 -8.47
N GLY A 284 8.81 -7.44 -8.86
CA GLY A 284 8.57 -6.34 -7.92
C GLY A 284 7.30 -6.56 -7.08
N ALA A 285 6.23 -7.08 -7.68
CA ALA A 285 5.00 -7.43 -6.97
C ALA A 285 5.21 -8.60 -5.99
N VAL A 286 6.00 -9.62 -6.35
CA VAL A 286 6.32 -10.72 -5.42
C VAL A 286 7.27 -10.27 -4.31
N GLY A 287 8.22 -9.38 -4.59
CA GLY A 287 9.05 -8.73 -3.58
C GLY A 287 8.21 -7.89 -2.60
N MET A 288 7.19 -7.18 -3.09
CA MET A 288 6.21 -6.46 -2.27
C MET A 288 5.38 -7.40 -1.39
N CYS A 289 4.93 -8.55 -1.91
CA CYS A 289 4.27 -9.58 -1.10
C CYS A 289 5.17 -10.06 0.05
N SER A 290 6.40 -10.45 -0.30
CA SER A 290 7.38 -11.02 0.64
C SER A 290 7.71 -10.08 1.79
N ALA A 291 8.02 -8.82 1.49
CA ALA A 291 8.29 -7.81 2.51
C ALA A 291 7.05 -7.41 3.32
N ALA A 292 5.84 -7.45 2.74
CA ALA A 292 4.62 -7.15 3.46
C ALA A 292 4.24 -8.25 4.48
N VAL A 293 4.47 -9.53 4.13
CA VAL A 293 4.30 -10.66 5.05
C VAL A 293 5.38 -10.64 6.14
N GLU A 294 6.65 -10.42 5.78
CA GLU A 294 7.75 -10.26 6.75
C GLU A 294 7.43 -9.14 7.76
N ARG A 295 6.90 -8.01 7.28
CA ARG A 295 6.43 -6.90 8.12
C ARG A 295 5.28 -7.30 9.04
N ALA A 296 4.26 -8.00 8.55
CA ALA A 296 3.12 -8.43 9.35
C ALA A 296 3.56 -9.34 10.52
N LEU A 297 4.40 -10.32 10.22
CA LEU A 297 5.01 -11.22 11.22
C LEU A 297 5.90 -10.45 12.21
N THR A 298 6.76 -9.55 11.72
CA THR A 298 7.64 -8.71 12.55
C THR A 298 6.87 -7.84 13.53
N LEU A 299 5.70 -7.31 13.13
CA LEU A 299 4.84 -6.51 13.98
C LEU A 299 4.15 -7.34 15.07
N ILE A 300 3.81 -8.60 14.80
CA ILE A 300 3.27 -9.52 15.82
C ILE A 300 4.40 -9.95 16.78
N GLN A 301 5.53 -10.45 16.26
CA GLN A 301 6.70 -10.86 17.04
C GLN A 301 7.15 -9.79 18.05
N LYS A 302 7.16 -8.51 17.65
CA LYS A 302 7.61 -7.40 18.51
C LYS A 302 6.50 -6.86 19.43
N GLY A 303 5.36 -7.54 19.54
CA GLY A 303 4.22 -7.12 20.35
C GLY A 303 3.58 -5.79 19.89
N HIS A 304 3.84 -5.37 18.65
CA HIS A 304 3.25 -4.14 18.08
C HIS A 304 1.82 -4.38 17.57
N ILE A 305 1.49 -5.63 17.23
CA ILE A 305 0.12 -6.09 16.96
C ILE A 305 -0.23 -7.19 17.96
N ASP A 306 -1.15 -6.86 18.88
CA ASP A 306 -1.84 -7.84 19.71
C ASP A 306 -2.94 -8.50 18.86
N VAL A 307 -2.72 -9.76 18.48
CA VAL A 307 -3.62 -10.57 17.66
C VAL A 307 -4.99 -10.72 18.33
N ASN A 308 -5.01 -11.04 19.63
CA ASN A 308 -6.24 -11.25 20.40
C ASN A 308 -7.09 -9.98 20.47
N LYS A 309 -6.45 -8.82 20.63
CA LYS A 309 -7.12 -7.50 20.62
C LYS A 309 -7.56 -7.07 19.22
N SER A 310 -6.79 -7.40 18.19
CA SER A 310 -7.15 -7.09 16.79
C SER A 310 -8.34 -7.92 16.32
N LEU A 311 -8.39 -9.22 16.65
CA LEU A 311 -9.56 -10.06 16.35
C LEU A 311 -10.81 -9.59 17.13
N LYS A 312 -10.64 -9.14 18.39
CA LYS A 312 -11.72 -8.50 19.18
C LYS A 312 -12.10 -7.09 18.69
N SER A 313 -11.33 -6.45 17.80
CA SER A 313 -11.66 -5.13 17.25
C SER A 313 -12.61 -5.21 16.05
N ILE A 314 -12.76 -6.40 15.43
CA ILE A 314 -13.61 -6.63 14.26
C ILE A 314 -15.06 -6.31 14.60
N LYS A 315 -15.62 -5.28 13.94
CA LYS A 315 -17.01 -4.85 14.11
C LYS A 315 -17.66 -4.66 12.75
N GLY A 316 -18.85 -5.24 12.57
CA GLY A 316 -19.60 -5.15 11.31
C GLY A 316 -18.82 -5.68 10.09
N GLY A 317 -17.98 -6.69 10.28
CA GLY A 317 -17.11 -7.22 9.21
C GLY A 317 -15.90 -6.33 8.85
N LYS A 318 -15.64 -5.25 9.59
CA LYS A 318 -14.49 -4.37 9.36
C LYS A 318 -13.38 -4.62 10.40
N LEU A 319 -12.20 -5.02 9.92
CA LEU A 319 -10.98 -5.14 10.73
C LEU A 319 -10.31 -3.77 10.84
N SER A 320 -10.12 -3.27 12.06
CA SER A 320 -9.36 -2.04 12.32
C SER A 320 -8.11 -2.34 13.14
N ILE A 321 -6.96 -2.11 12.52
CA ILE A 321 -5.63 -2.35 13.10
C ILE A 321 -5.02 -1.00 13.48
N THR A 322 -5.03 -0.69 14.77
CA THR A 322 -4.34 0.48 15.32
C THR A 322 -2.90 0.11 15.64
N LEU A 323 -1.97 0.49 14.76
CA LEU A 323 -0.53 0.36 15.03
C LEU A 323 -0.12 1.26 16.22
N PRO A 324 0.93 0.91 16.99
CA PRO A 324 1.41 1.74 18.09
C PRO A 324 1.84 3.12 17.58
N LYS A 325 1.67 4.15 18.42
CA LYS A 325 2.18 5.49 18.12
C LYS A 325 3.48 5.75 18.87
N SER A 326 4.51 6.12 18.12
CA SER A 326 5.79 6.63 18.63
C SER A 326 5.73 8.15 18.79
N LEU A 327 6.47 8.71 19.75
CA LEU A 327 6.68 10.16 19.84
C LEU A 327 7.79 10.58 18.87
N ASN A 328 7.45 11.36 17.83
CA ASN A 328 8.46 11.95 16.95
C ASN A 328 9.19 13.07 17.70
N LYS A 329 10.47 12.85 18.03
CA LYS A 329 11.31 13.77 18.81
C LYS A 329 11.48 15.16 18.17
N TYR A 330 11.33 15.29 16.85
CA TYR A 330 11.51 16.56 16.13
C TYR A 330 10.22 17.38 16.06
N THR A 331 9.05 16.73 15.95
CA THR A 331 7.76 17.42 15.79
C THR A 331 6.93 17.48 17.07
N GLY A 332 7.29 16.70 18.10
CA GLY A 332 6.50 16.53 19.32
C GLY A 332 5.17 15.79 19.11
N LYS A 333 4.86 15.33 17.89
CA LYS A 333 3.62 14.64 17.56
C LYS A 333 3.78 13.12 17.70
N GLN A 334 2.71 12.47 18.15
CA GLN A 334 2.60 11.02 18.09
C GLN A 334 2.29 10.55 16.66
N SER A 335 3.01 9.52 16.17
CA SER A 335 2.81 8.97 14.82
C SER A 335 3.06 7.47 14.73
N SER A 336 2.33 6.83 13.82
CA SER A 336 2.52 5.43 13.40
C SER A 336 3.74 5.22 12.50
N THR A 337 4.38 6.30 12.04
CA THR A 337 5.40 6.33 10.97
C THR A 337 6.46 5.21 11.03
N PRO A 338 7.05 4.82 12.19
CA PRO A 338 8.03 3.73 12.23
C PRO A 338 7.51 2.33 11.84
N TYR A 339 6.20 2.17 11.66
CA TYR A 339 5.53 0.89 11.41
C TYR A 339 4.82 0.83 10.04
N ILE A 340 4.88 1.89 9.23
CA ILE A 340 4.23 1.93 7.92
C ILE A 340 5.00 1.09 6.88
N PHE A 341 4.33 0.72 5.80
CA PHE A 341 4.96 0.02 4.68
C PHE A 341 5.43 1.03 3.62
N SER A 342 6.68 1.49 3.75
CA SER A 342 7.29 2.54 2.91
C SER A 342 8.74 2.19 2.54
N ASP A 343 9.27 2.83 1.49
CA ASP A 343 10.65 2.61 1.00
C ASP A 343 11.71 2.74 2.10
N GLN A 344 11.60 3.77 2.94
CA GLN A 344 12.54 4.06 4.02
C GLN A 344 12.68 2.92 5.04
N LEU A 345 11.65 2.08 5.18
CA LEU A 345 11.60 0.99 6.17
C LEU A 345 11.66 -0.40 5.53
N TRP A 346 11.07 -0.57 4.34
CA TRP A 346 10.87 -1.87 3.70
C TRP A 346 11.36 -1.94 2.25
N GLY A 347 11.79 -0.82 1.66
CA GLY A 347 12.31 -0.76 0.29
C GLY A 347 13.55 -1.63 0.06
N ARG A 348 14.45 -1.75 1.05
CA ARG A 348 15.59 -2.69 0.96
C ARG A 348 15.09 -4.13 0.82
N ALA A 349 14.20 -4.58 1.72
CA ALA A 349 13.67 -5.93 1.70
C ALA A 349 12.92 -6.25 0.40
N VAL A 350 12.10 -5.32 -0.10
CA VAL A 350 11.43 -5.46 -1.41
C VAL A 350 12.43 -5.60 -2.55
N ARG A 351 13.46 -4.74 -2.61
CA ARG A 351 14.52 -4.82 -3.64
C ARG A 351 15.26 -6.15 -3.59
N SER A 352 15.60 -6.65 -2.41
CA SER A 352 16.35 -7.90 -2.25
C SER A 352 15.52 -9.14 -2.62
N TYR A 353 14.25 -9.21 -2.20
CA TYR A 353 13.34 -10.28 -2.64
C TYR A 353 13.05 -10.21 -4.15
N ALA A 354 12.85 -9.01 -4.70
CA ALA A 354 12.67 -8.82 -6.15
C ALA A 354 13.93 -9.19 -6.97
N HIS A 355 15.12 -9.14 -6.35
CA HIS A 355 16.36 -9.62 -6.97
C HIS A 355 16.47 -11.16 -6.92
N SER A 356 16.32 -11.78 -5.74
CA SER A 356 16.37 -13.26 -5.58
C SER A 356 15.36 -13.98 -6.48
N ILE A 357 14.14 -13.47 -6.61
CA ILE A 357 13.18 -14.11 -7.53
C ILE A 357 13.53 -13.88 -9.00
N SER A 358 14.22 -12.79 -9.34
CA SER A 358 14.65 -12.52 -10.73
C SER A 358 15.82 -13.40 -11.20
N THR A 359 16.73 -13.80 -10.29
CA THR A 359 17.83 -14.72 -10.63
C THR A 359 17.35 -16.16 -10.87
N ARG A 360 16.14 -16.50 -10.43
CA ARG A 360 15.44 -17.78 -10.68
C ARG A 360 14.73 -17.86 -12.04
N GLY A 361 14.73 -16.76 -12.80
CA GLY A 361 14.26 -16.72 -14.19
C GLY A 361 12.74 -16.58 -14.38
N ASN A 362 12.36 -16.29 -15.63
CA ASN A 362 10.99 -15.91 -16.00
C ASN A 362 9.97 -17.03 -15.78
N GLU A 363 10.31 -18.28 -16.12
CA GLU A 363 9.40 -19.42 -15.94
C GLU A 363 9.03 -19.63 -14.46
N TYR A 364 9.98 -19.41 -13.55
CA TYR A 364 9.74 -19.53 -12.11
C TYR A 364 8.79 -18.45 -11.57
N ILE A 365 8.88 -17.22 -12.12
CA ILE A 365 7.93 -16.14 -11.80
C ILE A 365 6.56 -16.44 -12.43
N HIS A 366 6.52 -16.98 -13.65
CA HIS A 366 5.28 -17.40 -14.30
C HIS A 366 4.55 -18.46 -13.48
N ASP A 367 5.24 -19.50 -12.98
CA ASP A 367 4.67 -20.50 -12.06
C ASP A 367 3.98 -19.80 -10.88
N ILE A 368 4.69 -18.96 -10.14
CA ILE A 368 4.13 -18.25 -8.96
C ILE A 368 2.93 -17.36 -9.33
N VAL A 369 2.97 -16.71 -10.50
CA VAL A 369 1.85 -15.95 -11.05
C VAL A 369 0.66 -16.86 -11.38
N GLN A 370 0.90 -18.06 -11.91
CA GLN A 370 -0.15 -19.04 -12.23
C GLN A 370 -0.77 -19.64 -10.97
N LEU A 371 0.02 -20.03 -9.96
CA LEU A 371 -0.48 -20.48 -8.66
C LEU A 371 -1.36 -19.39 -8.00
N ALA A 372 -0.98 -18.11 -8.12
CA ALA A 372 -1.79 -16.99 -7.65
C ALA A 372 -3.05 -16.73 -8.48
N ARG A 373 -3.03 -16.99 -9.80
CA ARG A 373 -4.21 -16.96 -10.68
C ARG A 373 -5.20 -18.06 -10.30
N GLU A 374 -4.71 -19.26 -10.04
CA GLU A 374 -5.49 -20.42 -9.60
C GLU A 374 -6.11 -20.15 -8.22
N THR A 375 -5.32 -19.69 -7.25
CA THR A 375 -5.78 -19.30 -5.89
C THR A 375 -6.93 -18.28 -5.91
N VAL A 376 -6.98 -17.38 -6.90
CA VAL A 376 -8.06 -16.37 -7.04
C VAL A 376 -9.28 -16.91 -7.81
N GLN A 377 -9.09 -17.85 -8.73
CA GLN A 377 -10.16 -18.39 -9.58
C GLN A 377 -10.83 -19.63 -9.00
N GLY A 378 -10.11 -20.42 -8.20
CA GLY A 378 -10.53 -21.75 -7.80
C GLY A 378 -10.04 -22.13 -6.41
N THR A 379 -10.99 -22.54 -5.57
CA THR A 379 -10.77 -23.32 -4.35
C THR A 379 -10.38 -24.77 -4.69
N GLY A 380 -9.36 -24.99 -5.53
CA GLY A 380 -8.99 -26.33 -6.00
C GLY A 380 -7.69 -26.46 -6.80
N VAL A 381 -6.66 -26.98 -6.10
CA VAL A 381 -5.53 -27.80 -6.59
C VAL A 381 -4.53 -27.18 -7.56
N LEU A 382 -3.25 -27.21 -7.15
CA LEU A 382 -2.07 -26.70 -7.87
C LEU A 382 -1.24 -27.87 -8.47
N PRO A 383 -0.56 -27.68 -9.62
CA PRO A 383 0.42 -28.62 -10.18
C PRO A 383 1.89 -28.22 -9.92
N LEU A 384 2.81 -29.20 -9.89
CA LEU A 384 4.23 -29.05 -9.53
C LEU A 384 5.17 -29.23 -10.75
N SER A 385 6.28 -28.47 -10.81
CA SER A 385 7.40 -28.67 -11.76
C SER A 385 8.74 -28.12 -11.25
N THR A 386 9.83 -28.32 -12.02
CA THR A 386 11.21 -28.55 -11.52
C THR A 386 12.28 -27.45 -11.78
N ASP A 387 13.45 -27.64 -11.17
CA ASP A 387 14.53 -26.65 -10.87
C ASP A 387 15.82 -26.80 -11.71
N VAL A 388 16.56 -25.69 -11.96
CA VAL A 388 17.97 -25.67 -12.43
C VAL A 388 18.74 -24.40 -12.00
N GLY A 389 19.80 -24.56 -11.18
CA GLY A 389 21.14 -23.96 -11.37
C GLY A 389 21.38 -22.44 -11.19
N SER A 390 22.42 -22.08 -10.42
CA SER A 390 22.83 -20.68 -10.13
C SER A 390 24.35 -20.51 -10.00
N ASP A 391 24.87 -19.30 -10.31
CA ASP A 391 26.24 -18.84 -9.99
C ASP A 391 26.19 -17.54 -9.15
N GLU A 392 27.25 -17.28 -8.36
CA GLU A 392 27.35 -16.24 -7.31
C GLU A 392 27.90 -14.87 -7.81
N PRO A 393 27.40 -13.75 -7.24
CA PRO A 393 28.29 -12.62 -6.94
C PRO A 393 27.94 -11.78 -5.67
N GLU A 394 28.99 -11.14 -5.13
CA GLU A 394 29.06 -9.83 -4.42
C GLU A 394 28.13 -9.53 -3.21
N GLU A 395 28.62 -8.76 -2.22
CA GLU A 395 28.03 -8.63 -0.88
C GLU A 395 26.68 -7.85 -0.83
N LEU A 396 25.59 -8.59 -0.65
CA LEU A 396 24.20 -8.13 -0.68
C LEU A 396 23.46 -8.42 0.65
N ASP A 397 22.21 -7.97 0.76
CA ASP A 397 21.31 -8.40 1.84
C ASP A 397 20.99 -9.89 1.68
N GLU A 398 21.01 -10.68 2.76
CA GLU A 398 20.74 -12.14 2.76
C GLU A 398 19.53 -12.56 1.92
N ARG A 399 18.48 -11.73 1.84
CA ARG A 399 17.27 -11.99 1.04
C ARG A 399 17.54 -12.10 -0.47
N ALA A 400 18.69 -11.62 -0.95
CA ALA A 400 19.09 -11.65 -2.35
C ALA A 400 19.62 -13.02 -2.82
N TYR A 401 20.08 -13.88 -1.90
CA TYR A 401 20.69 -15.18 -2.21
C TYR A 401 19.73 -16.38 -2.07
N LEU A 402 18.42 -16.11 -1.91
CA LEU A 402 17.38 -17.11 -1.69
C LEU A 402 16.97 -17.84 -2.98
#